data_AF-A0A1T5IKH1-F1
#
_entry.id   AF-A0A1T5IKH1-F1
#
_cell.length_a   1.000
_cell.length_b   1.000
_cell.length_c   1.000
_cell.angle_alpha   90.00
_cell.angle_beta   90.00
_cell.angle_gamma   90.00
#
_symmetry.space_group_name_H-M   'P 1'
#
loop_
_entity.id
_entity.type
_entity.pdbx_description
1 polymer ?
#
loop_
_entity_poly.entity_id
_entity_poly.type
_entity_poly.pdbx_seq_one_letter_code
_entity_poly.pdbx_strand_id
1 'polypeptide(L)'
;MSLDRPAGASPWRVSALPKPLDTTALTAPLPRQERTRRWRELVAEQPKVRDTIGRVRRLTATIGALGGLAGVPLMGLIAILAFGDGDEEGVRIAIGLGSMVVMTALLAVVLVRVAVRVWARRTMRRTHIRLANFAEANGFDYLAGPVAAQRGMPWRRRGSLNLHRVLRSREERGIEIADYEIQGNSQNLAAQFGGFCALRLPTPLPHIMLRARGGRRPGMSSAGAPRDMQHLSLEGDFDRHFALFCPQGYEADALYLFTPDVMARLIDHVRDLDVEIVDDWMILSTPRDLVTTDPADWAAIAAAVDAVDDRVERWAAWRETRPVSEADAIAARSVATPGRRLKTRPSVDNILISCSLGLFAVCLVVAFWR
;
A
#
# COMPACT_ATOMS: atom_id res chain seq x y z
N MET A 1 33.02 -14.57 -10.33
CA MET A 1 34.08 -14.67 -9.30
C MET A 1 33.38 -15.08 -8.02
N SER A 2 33.34 -16.39 -7.77
CA SER A 2 32.66 -17.02 -6.64
C SER A 2 33.55 -16.86 -5.42
N LEU A 3 33.19 -15.98 -4.49
CA LEU A 3 33.85 -15.93 -3.19
C LEU A 3 33.28 -17.05 -2.33
N ASP A 4 34.09 -18.09 -2.12
CA ASP A 4 33.89 -19.11 -1.08
C ASP A 4 33.69 -18.40 0.26
N ARG A 5 32.45 -18.40 0.77
CA ARG A 5 32.16 -18.06 2.16
C ARG A 5 32.31 -19.34 3.01
N PRO A 6 32.95 -19.27 4.18
CA PRO A 6 33.03 -20.42 5.08
C PRO A 6 31.62 -20.87 5.47
N ALA A 7 31.35 -22.16 5.25
CA ALA A 7 30.11 -22.81 5.65
C ALA A 7 29.92 -22.65 7.17
N GLY A 8 28.95 -21.82 7.59
CA GLY A 8 28.61 -21.63 9.01
C GLY A 8 28.22 -20.20 9.43
N ALA A 9 28.41 -19.17 8.59
CA ALA A 9 27.93 -17.83 8.91
C ALA A 9 26.41 -17.74 8.70
N SER A 10 25.64 -17.61 9.78
CA SER A 10 24.20 -17.36 9.72
C SER A 10 23.91 -16.11 8.86
N PRO A 11 23.02 -16.18 7.85
CA PRO A 11 22.65 -15.03 7.02
C PRO A 11 22.06 -13.87 7.85
N TRP A 12 21.65 -14.17 9.08
CA TRP A 12 21.13 -13.24 10.09
C TRP A 12 22.21 -12.46 10.85
N ARG A 13 23.49 -12.50 10.46
CA ARG A 13 24.55 -11.65 11.05
C ARG A 13 24.86 -10.38 10.24
N VAL A 14 24.30 -10.26 9.04
CA VAL A 14 24.46 -9.09 8.16
C VAL A 14 23.23 -8.20 8.33
N SER A 15 23.42 -6.89 8.41
CA SER A 15 22.31 -5.94 8.55
C SER A 15 21.35 -6.05 7.36
N ALA A 16 20.04 -5.93 7.60
CA ALA A 16 19.05 -6.01 6.54
C ALA A 16 19.21 -4.95 5.44
N LEU A 17 19.85 -3.82 5.75
CA LEU A 17 20.21 -2.76 4.81
C LEU A 17 21.72 -2.53 4.79
N PRO A 18 22.29 -2.18 3.62
CA PRO A 18 23.69 -1.77 3.55
C PRO A 18 23.93 -0.48 4.32
N LYS A 19 25.04 -0.42 5.06
CA LYS A 19 25.43 0.72 5.90
C LYS A 19 26.80 1.27 5.49
N PRO A 20 26.93 2.57 5.18
CA PRO A 20 25.85 3.55 4.99
C PRO A 20 25.12 3.38 3.64
N LEU A 21 23.89 3.87 3.54
CA LEU A 21 23.19 4.00 2.25
C LEU A 21 23.79 5.15 1.43
N ASP A 22 24.26 4.87 0.21
CA ASP A 22 24.66 5.88 -0.75
C ASP A 22 23.43 6.48 -1.44
N THR A 23 23.04 7.68 -1.00
CA THR A 23 21.91 8.44 -1.57
C THR A 23 22.31 9.43 -2.66
N THR A 24 23.59 9.51 -3.02
CA THR A 24 24.10 10.52 -3.98
C THR A 24 23.43 10.41 -5.35
N ALA A 25 23.16 9.20 -5.81
CA ALA A 25 22.46 8.93 -7.07
C ALA A 25 21.04 9.55 -7.15
N LEU A 26 20.40 9.77 -6.00
CA LEU A 26 19.04 10.35 -5.94
C LEU A 26 19.02 11.84 -6.24
N THR A 27 20.11 12.57 -5.97
CA THR A 27 20.18 14.03 -6.16
C THR A 27 21.17 14.45 -7.24
N ALA A 28 22.15 13.61 -7.57
CA ALA A 28 23.20 13.90 -8.54
C ALA A 28 22.66 14.49 -9.87
N PRO A 29 23.38 15.44 -10.50
CA PRO A 29 22.98 15.96 -11.81
C PRO A 29 22.87 14.84 -12.84
N LEU A 30 21.81 14.86 -13.66
CA LEU A 30 21.58 13.87 -14.72
C LEU A 30 21.59 14.55 -16.11
N PRO A 31 22.76 14.60 -16.79
CA PRO A 31 22.91 15.13 -18.13
C PRO A 31 21.90 14.52 -19.12
N ARG A 32 21.51 15.30 -20.14
CA ARG A 32 20.49 14.85 -21.11
C ARG A 32 20.92 13.60 -21.88
N GLN A 33 22.20 13.49 -22.24
CA GLN A 33 22.73 12.36 -23.01
C GLN A 33 22.68 11.06 -22.20
N GLU A 34 23.18 11.08 -20.97
CA GLU A 34 23.17 9.95 -20.06
C GLU A 34 21.74 9.48 -19.77
N ARG A 35 20.82 10.43 -19.53
CA ARG A 35 19.40 10.13 -19.31
C ARG A 35 18.77 9.36 -20.48
N THR A 36 19.08 9.76 -21.70
CA THR A 36 18.54 9.09 -22.91
C THR A 36 19.16 7.72 -23.12
N ARG A 37 20.43 7.54 -22.76
CA ARG A 37 21.11 6.23 -22.80
C ARG A 37 20.55 5.28 -21.74
N ARG A 38 20.60 5.66 -20.46
CA ARG A 38 20.09 4.86 -19.33
C ARG A 38 18.60 4.53 -19.48
N TRP A 39 17.80 5.45 -19.99
CA TRP A 39 16.38 5.16 -20.29
C TRP A 39 16.21 4.08 -21.35
N ARG A 40 17.07 4.06 -22.39
CA ARG A 40 17.00 3.03 -23.44
C ARG A 40 17.42 1.66 -22.90
N GLU A 41 18.49 1.60 -22.11
CA GLU A 41 18.95 0.39 -21.42
C GLU A 41 17.85 -0.16 -20.51
N LEU A 42 17.28 0.68 -19.63
CA LEU A 42 16.21 0.28 -18.71
C LEU A 42 14.94 -0.21 -19.44
N VAL A 43 14.59 0.40 -20.57
CA VAL A 43 13.44 -0.03 -21.40
C VAL A 43 13.71 -1.35 -22.11
N ALA A 44 14.96 -1.60 -22.53
CA ALA A 44 15.35 -2.85 -23.17
C ALA A 44 15.32 -4.01 -22.16
N GLU A 45 15.79 -3.78 -20.94
CA GLU A 45 15.75 -4.76 -19.84
C GLU A 45 14.33 -4.95 -19.29
N GLN A 46 13.58 -3.85 -19.14
CA GLN A 46 12.26 -3.84 -18.50
C GLN A 46 11.23 -3.08 -19.35
N PRO A 47 10.64 -3.72 -20.38
CA PRO A 47 9.65 -3.07 -21.26
C PRO A 47 8.45 -2.48 -20.51
N LYS A 48 8.11 -3.05 -19.35
CA LYS A 48 7.01 -2.63 -18.47
C LYS A 48 7.18 -1.22 -17.88
N VAL A 49 8.41 -0.68 -17.81
CA VAL A 49 8.70 0.70 -17.32
C VAL A 49 7.95 1.78 -18.11
N ARG A 50 7.49 1.49 -19.33
CA ARG A 50 6.71 2.43 -20.15
C ARG A 50 5.30 2.69 -19.62
N ASP A 51 4.83 1.86 -18.69
CA ASP A 51 3.53 1.95 -18.01
C ASP A 51 2.38 2.20 -19.01
N THR A 52 2.21 1.31 -19.97
CA THR A 52 1.16 1.41 -21.01
C THR A 52 -0.23 1.33 -20.40
N ILE A 53 -0.45 0.39 -19.48
CA ILE A 53 -1.72 0.22 -18.77
C ILE A 53 -2.05 1.45 -17.93
N GLY A 54 -1.10 1.96 -17.13
CA GLY A 54 -1.32 3.17 -16.35
C GLY A 54 -1.54 4.40 -17.24
N ARG A 55 -0.96 4.45 -18.44
CA ARG A 55 -1.23 5.52 -19.41
C ARG A 55 -2.67 5.48 -19.93
N VAL A 56 -3.17 4.30 -20.31
CA VAL A 56 -4.57 4.12 -20.71
C VAL A 56 -5.49 4.51 -19.55
N ARG A 57 -5.22 4.02 -18.34
CA ARG A 57 -6.00 4.37 -17.14
C ARG A 57 -6.04 5.88 -16.89
N ARG A 58 -4.90 6.58 -17.01
CA ARG A 58 -4.84 8.04 -16.88
C ARG A 58 -5.68 8.73 -17.94
N LEU A 59 -5.56 8.30 -19.20
CA LEU A 59 -6.31 8.86 -20.32
C LEU A 59 -7.82 8.67 -20.12
N THR A 60 -8.26 7.46 -19.83
CA THR A 60 -9.68 7.14 -19.57
C THR A 60 -10.24 7.96 -18.40
N ALA A 61 -9.50 8.04 -17.29
CA ALA A 61 -9.91 8.84 -16.13
C ALA A 61 -10.00 10.34 -16.46
N THR A 62 -9.06 10.88 -17.25
CA THR A 62 -9.11 12.29 -17.68
C THR A 62 -10.26 12.58 -18.62
N ILE A 63 -10.54 11.69 -19.58
CA ILE A 63 -11.67 11.83 -20.51
C ILE A 63 -12.99 11.81 -19.73
N GLY A 64 -13.16 10.87 -18.81
CA GLY A 64 -14.34 10.79 -17.96
C GLY A 64 -14.52 12.03 -17.08
N ALA A 65 -13.44 12.52 -16.46
CA ALA A 65 -13.48 13.74 -15.64
C ALA A 65 -13.85 14.98 -16.46
N LEU A 66 -13.27 15.16 -17.64
CA LEU A 66 -13.58 16.27 -18.55
C LEU A 66 -15.03 16.19 -19.06
N GLY A 67 -15.50 14.98 -19.43
CA GLY A 67 -16.88 14.76 -19.86
C GLY A 67 -17.89 15.10 -18.77
N GLY A 68 -17.64 14.68 -17.53
CA GLY A 68 -18.46 15.05 -16.37
C GLY A 68 -18.47 16.56 -16.12
N LEU A 69 -17.29 17.19 -16.11
CA LEU A 69 -17.17 18.65 -15.88
C LEU A 69 -17.84 19.48 -16.97
N ALA A 70 -17.81 19.04 -18.24
CA ALA A 70 -18.47 19.72 -19.34
C ALA A 70 -19.98 19.42 -19.42
N GLY A 71 -20.39 18.21 -19.04
CA GLY A 71 -21.79 17.77 -19.07
C GLY A 71 -22.66 18.48 -18.03
N VAL A 72 -22.12 18.73 -16.83
CA VAL A 72 -22.84 19.43 -15.73
C VAL A 72 -23.39 20.81 -16.15
N PRO A 73 -22.59 21.76 -16.66
CA PRO A 73 -23.11 23.07 -17.05
C PRO A 73 -24.03 23.00 -18.27
N LEU A 74 -23.78 22.10 -19.22
CA LEU A 74 -24.65 21.90 -20.38
C LEU A 74 -26.04 21.41 -19.95
N MET A 75 -26.10 20.38 -19.11
CA MET A 75 -27.37 19.87 -18.59
C MET A 75 -28.07 20.88 -17.68
N GLY A 76 -27.31 21.63 -16.87
CA GLY A 76 -27.86 22.72 -16.06
C GLY A 76 -28.49 23.82 -16.91
N LEU A 77 -27.84 24.21 -18.01
CA LEU A 77 -28.38 25.18 -18.96
C LEU A 77 -29.68 24.67 -19.59
N ILE A 78 -29.72 23.42 -20.06
CA ILE A 78 -30.93 22.83 -20.65
C ILE A 78 -32.06 22.78 -19.61
N ALA A 79 -31.77 22.44 -18.36
CA ALA A 79 -32.76 22.43 -17.28
C ALA A 79 -33.32 23.83 -16.99
N ILE A 80 -32.46 24.87 -17.00
CA ILE A 80 -32.88 26.26 -16.81
C ILE A 80 -33.76 26.73 -17.97
N LEU A 81 -33.37 26.40 -19.21
CA LEU A 81 -34.16 26.74 -20.40
C LEU A 81 -35.53 26.06 -20.37
N ALA A 82 -35.60 24.76 -20.08
CA ALA A 82 -36.84 24.02 -19.96
C ALA A 82 -37.75 24.54 -18.83
N PHE A 83 -37.17 25.03 -17.73
CA PHE A 83 -37.94 25.67 -16.66
C PHE A 83 -38.52 27.03 -17.09
N GLY A 84 -37.82 27.75 -17.98
CA GLY A 84 -38.23 29.05 -18.50
C GLY A 84 -39.46 29.02 -19.40
N ASP A 85 -39.77 27.87 -20.01
CA ASP A 85 -40.95 27.68 -20.88
C ASP A 85 -42.28 27.74 -20.10
N GLY A 86 -42.25 27.50 -18.78
CA GLY A 86 -43.36 27.77 -17.86
C GLY A 86 -44.57 26.83 -17.95
N ASP A 87 -44.52 25.80 -18.80
CA ASP A 87 -45.56 24.78 -18.91
C ASP A 87 -45.30 23.57 -17.97
N GLU A 88 -46.33 22.76 -17.73
CA GLU A 88 -46.20 21.58 -16.85
C GLU A 88 -45.17 20.57 -17.38
N GLU A 89 -44.98 20.51 -18.70
CA GLU A 89 -44.01 19.65 -19.37
C GLU A 89 -42.56 20.10 -19.07
N GLY A 90 -42.27 21.40 -19.25
CA GLY A 90 -40.98 22.02 -18.99
C GLY A 90 -40.56 21.95 -17.53
N VAL A 91 -41.50 22.10 -16.58
CA VAL A 91 -41.23 21.91 -15.15
C VAL A 91 -40.83 20.47 -14.84
N ARG A 92 -41.49 19.46 -15.42
CA ARG A 92 -41.10 18.04 -15.24
C ARG A 92 -39.71 17.75 -15.82
N ILE A 93 -39.44 18.27 -17.02
CA ILE A 93 -38.14 18.11 -17.69
C ILE A 93 -37.03 18.75 -16.86
N ALA A 94 -37.26 19.96 -16.33
CA ALA A 94 -36.31 20.68 -15.48
C ALA A 94 -36.00 19.92 -14.18
N ILE A 95 -37.01 19.35 -13.51
CA ILE A 95 -36.80 18.54 -12.29
C ILE A 95 -36.00 17.28 -12.62
N GLY A 96 -36.35 16.58 -13.70
CA GLY A 96 -35.64 15.38 -14.17
C GLY A 96 -34.18 15.67 -14.47
N LEU A 97 -33.91 16.69 -15.30
CA LEU A 97 -32.55 17.11 -15.63
C LEU A 97 -31.79 17.64 -14.42
N GLY A 98 -32.44 18.36 -13.51
CA GLY A 98 -31.83 18.84 -12.26
C GLY A 98 -31.30 17.69 -11.39
N SER A 99 -32.07 16.61 -11.27
CA SER A 99 -31.61 15.40 -10.56
C SER A 99 -30.42 14.72 -11.27
N MET A 100 -30.42 14.69 -12.60
CA MET A 100 -29.30 14.18 -13.40
C MET A 100 -28.05 15.04 -13.30
N VAL A 101 -28.20 16.37 -13.20
CA VAL A 101 -27.10 17.31 -12.98
C VAL A 101 -26.41 17.02 -11.66
N VAL A 102 -27.17 16.84 -10.58
CA VAL A 102 -26.61 16.49 -9.26
C VAL A 102 -25.86 15.16 -9.31
N MET A 103 -26.47 14.13 -9.90
CA MET A 103 -25.83 12.80 -10.04
C MET A 103 -24.54 12.88 -10.88
N THR A 104 -24.59 13.59 -12.00
CA THR A 104 -23.43 13.76 -12.90
C THR A 104 -22.33 14.56 -12.22
N ALA A 105 -22.68 15.57 -11.43
CA ALA A 105 -21.72 16.35 -10.65
C ALA A 105 -21.02 15.49 -9.59
N LEU A 106 -21.76 14.66 -8.86
CA LEU A 106 -21.17 13.72 -7.89
C LEU A 106 -20.22 12.72 -8.58
N LEU A 107 -20.63 12.16 -9.71
CA LEU A 107 -19.78 11.27 -10.51
C LEU A 107 -18.53 12.00 -11.03
N ALA A 108 -18.67 13.23 -11.51
CA ALA A 108 -17.56 14.04 -11.99
C ALA A 108 -16.53 14.30 -10.87
N VAL A 109 -16.99 14.59 -9.64
CA VAL A 109 -16.11 14.73 -8.46
C VAL A 109 -15.34 13.44 -8.20
N VAL A 110 -15.98 12.27 -8.25
CA VAL A 110 -15.31 10.98 -8.08
C VAL A 110 -14.28 10.75 -9.18
N LEU A 111 -14.62 11.00 -10.45
CA LEU A 111 -13.72 10.82 -11.59
C LEU A 111 -12.53 11.77 -11.54
N VAL A 112 -12.74 13.04 -11.16
CA VAL A 112 -11.66 14.01 -10.95
C VAL A 112 -10.74 13.53 -9.83
N ARG A 113 -11.29 13.07 -8.71
CA ARG A 113 -10.50 12.53 -7.58
C ARG A 113 -9.67 11.32 -8.00
N VAL A 114 -10.24 10.40 -8.78
CA VAL A 114 -9.54 9.24 -9.34
C VAL A 114 -8.45 9.70 -10.32
N ALA A 115 -8.74 10.64 -11.22
CA ALA A 115 -7.77 11.18 -12.17
C ALA A 115 -6.58 11.81 -11.43
N VAL A 116 -6.82 12.71 -10.48
CA VAL A 116 -5.77 13.31 -9.64
C VAL A 116 -4.93 12.23 -8.96
N ARG A 117 -5.56 11.21 -8.38
CA ARG A 117 -4.86 10.12 -7.68
C ARG A 117 -3.96 9.29 -8.61
N VAL A 118 -4.42 8.96 -9.81
CA VAL A 118 -3.63 8.17 -10.77
C VAL A 118 -2.50 9.02 -11.38
N TRP A 119 -2.73 10.31 -11.59
CA TRP A 119 -1.71 11.23 -12.11
C TRP A 119 -0.62 11.54 -11.10
N ALA A 120 -0.97 11.72 -9.82
CA ALA A 120 -0.01 11.95 -8.73
C ALA A 120 1.03 10.83 -8.58
N ARG A 121 0.68 9.60 -8.99
CA ARG A 121 1.56 8.42 -8.90
C ARG A 121 2.36 8.15 -10.18
N ARG A 122 2.32 9.06 -11.15
CA ARG A 122 3.09 8.92 -12.38
C ARG A 122 4.58 9.08 -12.08
N THR A 123 5.33 8.00 -12.20
CA THR A 123 6.79 8.05 -12.11
C THR A 123 7.38 8.67 -13.38
N MET A 124 8.25 9.67 -13.20
CA MET A 124 8.96 10.30 -14.31
C MET A 124 10.15 9.44 -14.75
N ARG A 125 10.56 9.56 -16.03
CA ARG A 125 11.75 8.86 -16.56
C ARG A 125 13.00 9.12 -15.73
N ARG A 126 13.19 10.37 -15.28
CA ARG A 126 14.32 10.77 -14.41
C ARG A 126 14.29 10.02 -13.08
N THR A 127 13.11 9.87 -12.47
CA THR A 127 12.91 9.15 -11.21
C THR A 127 13.30 7.69 -11.36
N HIS A 128 12.87 7.00 -12.43
CA HIS A 128 13.28 5.62 -12.68
C HIS A 128 14.80 5.46 -12.81
N ILE A 129 15.46 6.37 -13.52
CA ILE A 129 16.93 6.33 -13.68
C ILE A 129 17.63 6.57 -12.34
N ARG A 130 17.18 7.56 -11.56
CA ARG A 130 17.73 7.84 -10.22
C ARG A 130 17.60 6.64 -9.29
N LEU A 131 16.42 6.02 -9.27
CA LEU A 131 16.16 4.83 -8.46
C LEU A 131 16.98 3.62 -8.92
N ALA A 132 17.18 3.44 -10.23
CA ALA A 132 18.03 2.38 -10.77
C ALA A 132 19.50 2.59 -10.37
N ASN A 133 20.02 3.81 -10.50
CA ASN A 133 21.39 4.13 -10.09
C ASN A 133 21.58 4.00 -8.56
N PHE A 134 20.58 4.44 -7.78
CA PHE A 134 20.58 4.27 -6.32
C PHE A 134 20.57 2.80 -5.93
N ALA A 135 19.74 1.99 -6.60
CA ALA A 135 19.71 0.55 -6.38
C ALA A 135 21.07 -0.09 -6.69
N GLU A 136 21.67 0.25 -7.83
CA GLU A 136 23.00 -0.23 -8.24
C GLU A 136 24.09 0.12 -7.21
N ALA A 137 24.12 1.37 -6.73
CA ALA A 137 25.08 1.85 -5.74
C ALA A 137 24.97 1.14 -4.38
N ASN A 138 23.78 0.62 -4.05
CA ASN A 138 23.49 -0.01 -2.76
C ASN A 138 23.23 -1.52 -2.87
N GLY A 139 23.57 -2.15 -3.99
CA GLY A 139 23.42 -3.61 -4.14
C GLY A 139 21.96 -4.10 -4.21
N PHE A 140 21.03 -3.26 -4.65
CA PHE A 140 19.65 -3.65 -4.95
C PHE A 140 19.43 -3.89 -6.45
N ASP A 141 18.48 -4.77 -6.75
CA ASP A 141 17.84 -4.84 -8.06
C ASP A 141 16.63 -3.93 -8.11
N TYR A 142 16.61 -3.02 -9.07
CA TYR A 142 15.48 -2.13 -9.31
C TYR A 142 14.51 -2.72 -10.33
N LEU A 143 13.24 -2.87 -9.97
CA LEU A 143 12.18 -3.28 -10.88
C LEU A 143 11.10 -2.20 -10.95
N ALA A 144 10.87 -1.63 -12.14
CA ALA A 144 9.97 -0.50 -12.30
C ALA A 144 8.50 -0.81 -11.97
N GLY A 145 8.06 -2.06 -12.21
CA GLY A 145 6.66 -2.45 -12.10
C GLY A 145 5.89 -2.43 -13.43
N PRO A 146 4.69 -3.04 -13.49
CA PRO A 146 4.10 -3.85 -12.43
C PRO A 146 4.78 -5.23 -12.32
N VAL A 147 5.15 -5.61 -11.10
CA VAL A 147 5.73 -6.92 -10.74
C VAL A 147 4.85 -7.59 -9.68
N ALA A 148 4.75 -8.92 -9.72
CA ALA A 148 4.05 -9.67 -8.68
C ALA A 148 4.88 -9.72 -7.38
N ALA A 149 4.19 -9.74 -6.24
CA ALA A 149 4.83 -9.97 -4.95
C ALA A 149 5.53 -11.33 -4.87
N GLN A 150 6.53 -11.42 -3.98
CA GLN A 150 7.35 -12.61 -3.82
C GLN A 150 6.54 -13.87 -3.50
N ARG A 151 7.05 -15.03 -3.90
CA ARG A 151 6.44 -16.32 -3.57
C ARG A 151 6.43 -16.51 -2.05
N GLY A 152 5.26 -16.85 -1.51
CA GLY A 152 5.06 -16.98 -0.06
C GLY A 152 4.66 -15.69 0.65
N MET A 153 4.79 -14.51 0.03
CA MET A 153 4.42 -13.25 0.69
C MET A 153 2.92 -13.24 1.06
N PRO A 154 2.56 -13.01 2.34
CA PRO A 154 1.19 -13.12 2.84
C PRO A 154 0.19 -12.21 2.11
N TRP A 155 0.64 -11.06 1.64
CA TRP A 155 -0.20 -10.09 0.94
C TRP A 155 -0.69 -10.56 -0.44
N ARG A 156 -0.09 -11.60 -1.04
CA ARG A 156 -0.61 -12.21 -2.29
C ARG A 156 -2.04 -12.72 -2.17
N ARG A 157 -2.51 -13.00 -0.96
CA ARG A 157 -3.87 -13.46 -0.68
C ARG A 157 -4.88 -12.32 -0.52
N ARG A 158 -4.44 -11.05 -0.57
CA ARG A 158 -5.28 -9.86 -0.34
C ARG A 158 -6.01 -9.34 -1.57
N GLY A 159 -5.75 -9.91 -2.74
CA GLY A 159 -6.29 -9.47 -4.03
C GLY A 159 -5.20 -9.43 -5.10
N SER A 160 -5.43 -8.68 -6.17
CA SER A 160 -4.44 -8.46 -7.22
C SER A 160 -3.40 -7.43 -6.74
N LEU A 161 -2.32 -7.94 -6.11
CA LEU A 161 -1.20 -7.15 -5.62
C LEU A 161 -0.18 -6.91 -6.72
N ASN A 162 -0.10 -5.65 -7.18
CA ASN A 162 0.88 -5.16 -8.13
C ASN A 162 1.92 -4.30 -7.42
N LEU A 163 3.20 -4.61 -7.62
CA LEU A 163 4.30 -3.86 -7.07
C LEU A 163 4.92 -2.94 -8.13
N HIS A 164 5.25 -1.72 -7.72
CA HIS A 164 5.87 -0.68 -8.51
C HIS A 164 7.11 -0.16 -7.80
N ARG A 165 8.10 0.30 -8.57
CA ARG A 165 9.38 0.84 -8.05
C ARG A 165 9.97 -0.07 -6.96
N VAL A 166 10.13 -1.36 -7.25
CA VAL A 166 10.63 -2.36 -6.30
C VAL A 166 12.15 -2.27 -6.22
N LEU A 167 12.69 -2.20 -5.01
CA LEU A 167 14.09 -2.46 -4.71
C LEU A 167 14.19 -3.76 -3.93
N ARG A 168 14.88 -4.75 -4.50
CA ARG A 168 15.16 -6.03 -3.85
C ARG A 168 16.63 -6.13 -3.55
N SER A 169 16.97 -6.38 -2.29
CA SER A 169 18.37 -6.59 -1.95
C SER A 169 18.89 -7.84 -2.65
N ARG A 170 20.14 -7.78 -3.13
CA ARG A 170 20.84 -8.95 -3.70
C ARG A 170 21.37 -9.90 -2.61
N GLU A 171 21.27 -9.51 -1.34
CA GLU A 171 21.70 -10.34 -0.21
C GLU A 171 20.65 -11.39 0.21
N GLU A 172 21.09 -12.46 0.86
CA GLU A 172 20.24 -13.62 1.22
C GLU A 172 19.23 -13.33 2.34
N ARG A 173 19.56 -12.45 3.30
CA ARG A 173 18.60 -11.93 4.30
C ARG A 173 17.57 -10.98 3.67
N GLY A 174 17.76 -10.67 2.37
CA GLY A 174 17.39 -9.46 1.66
C GLY A 174 16.03 -8.84 1.96
N ILE A 175 16.06 -7.52 2.06
CA ILE A 175 14.90 -6.65 2.21
C ILE A 175 14.28 -6.32 0.85
N GLU A 176 12.95 -6.21 0.81
CA GLU A 176 12.21 -5.69 -0.33
C GLU A 176 11.52 -4.39 0.05
N ILE A 177 11.82 -3.31 -0.66
CA ILE A 177 11.19 -2.00 -0.47
C ILE A 177 10.44 -1.68 -1.76
N ALA A 178 9.14 -1.46 -1.69
CA ALA A 178 8.32 -1.28 -2.88
C ALA A 178 7.09 -0.43 -2.61
N ASP A 179 6.55 0.15 -3.68
CA ASP A 179 5.19 0.68 -3.67
C ASP A 179 4.21 -0.38 -4.15
N TYR A 180 3.06 -0.47 -3.51
CA TYR A 180 2.03 -1.44 -3.83
C TYR A 180 0.76 -0.78 -4.34
N GLU A 181 0.09 -1.50 -5.22
CA GLU A 181 -1.28 -1.29 -5.63
C GLU A 181 -2.04 -2.62 -5.47
N ILE A 182 -3.00 -2.67 -4.56
CA ILE A 182 -3.91 -3.81 -4.42
C ILE A 182 -5.21 -3.44 -5.13
N GLN A 183 -5.47 -4.09 -6.26
CA GLN A 183 -6.74 -3.95 -6.96
C GLN A 183 -7.69 -5.05 -6.49
N GLY A 184 -8.89 -4.64 -6.06
CA GLY A 184 -10.08 -5.48 -5.93
C GLY A 184 -9.91 -6.73 -5.06
N ASN A 185 -10.53 -6.73 -3.88
CA ASN A 185 -10.94 -7.99 -3.27
C ASN A 185 -12.45 -8.00 -3.02
N SER A 186 -13.01 -9.15 -2.68
CA SER A 186 -14.45 -9.34 -2.43
C SER A 186 -15.03 -8.42 -1.34
N GLN A 187 -14.21 -7.69 -0.60
CA GLN A 187 -14.59 -6.77 0.48
C GLN A 187 -14.27 -5.28 0.16
N ASN A 188 -13.48 -4.97 -0.87
CA ASN A 188 -13.14 -3.59 -1.26
C ASN A 188 -12.92 -3.45 -2.78
N LEU A 189 -13.74 -2.61 -3.42
CA LEU A 189 -13.69 -2.31 -4.86
C LEU A 189 -12.66 -1.22 -5.20
N ALA A 190 -12.40 -0.28 -4.28
CA ALA A 190 -11.40 0.77 -4.49
C ALA A 190 -9.97 0.22 -4.41
N ALA A 191 -9.13 0.57 -5.40
CA ALA A 191 -7.71 0.21 -5.39
C ALA A 191 -7.01 0.83 -4.17
N GLN A 192 -6.34 -0.02 -3.39
CA GLN A 192 -5.53 0.40 -2.24
C GLN A 192 -4.10 0.63 -2.70
N PHE A 193 -3.46 1.63 -2.11
CA PHE A 193 -2.11 2.01 -2.48
C PHE A 193 -1.29 2.40 -1.27
N GLY A 194 0.02 2.31 -1.41
CA GLY A 194 0.98 2.78 -0.43
C GLY A 194 2.37 2.23 -0.74
N GLY A 195 3.24 2.25 0.25
CA GLY A 195 4.57 1.68 0.20
C GLY A 195 4.82 0.76 1.39
N PHE A 196 5.71 -0.20 1.20
CA PHE A 196 6.12 -1.11 2.25
C PHE A 196 7.61 -1.44 2.17
N CYS A 197 8.13 -1.87 3.31
CA CYS A 197 9.40 -2.50 3.49
C CYS A 197 9.15 -3.89 4.10
N ALA A 198 9.60 -4.94 3.44
CA ALA A 198 9.37 -6.33 3.85
C ALA A 198 10.71 -7.03 4.14
N LEU A 199 10.77 -7.65 5.32
CA LEU A 199 11.89 -8.42 5.81
C LEU A 199 11.46 -9.86 6.02
N ARG A 200 12.34 -10.81 5.73
CA ARG A 200 12.18 -12.19 6.18
C ARG A 200 12.59 -12.30 7.63
N LEU A 201 11.93 -13.21 8.35
CA LEU A 201 12.25 -13.57 9.71
C LEU A 201 12.93 -14.94 9.72
N PRO A 202 13.89 -15.19 10.63
CA PRO A 202 14.54 -16.50 10.76
C PRO A 202 13.57 -17.61 11.18
N THR A 203 12.52 -17.25 11.91
CA THR A 203 11.49 -18.18 12.37
C THR A 203 10.09 -17.58 12.21
N PRO A 204 9.07 -18.40 11.92
CA PRO A 204 7.73 -17.91 11.55
C PRO A 204 6.92 -17.41 12.76
N LEU A 205 6.83 -16.10 13.01
CA LEU A 205 6.17 -15.47 14.18
C LEU A 205 4.62 -15.52 14.14
N PRO A 206 3.93 -15.48 15.30
CA PRO A 206 2.47 -15.41 15.33
C PRO A 206 1.98 -14.15 14.59
N HIS A 207 0.77 -14.21 14.02
CA HIS A 207 0.23 -13.07 13.28
C HIS A 207 0.00 -11.89 14.24
N ILE A 208 0.82 -10.86 14.15
CA ILE A 208 0.68 -9.65 14.96
C ILE A 208 0.56 -8.45 14.04
N MET A 209 -0.34 -7.54 14.36
CA MET A 209 -0.49 -6.29 13.62
C MET A 209 -0.41 -5.11 14.58
N LEU A 210 0.54 -4.23 14.34
CA LEU A 210 0.67 -2.94 14.98
C LEU A 210 0.21 -1.86 14.02
N ARG A 211 -0.85 -1.13 14.38
CA ARG A 211 -1.38 -0.03 13.57
C ARG A 211 -0.91 1.31 14.10
N ALA A 212 -0.21 2.08 13.29
CA ALA A 212 0.15 3.45 13.60
C ALA A 212 -1.10 4.33 13.71
N ARG A 213 -1.16 5.12 14.80
CA ARG A 213 -2.16 6.17 15.03
C ARG A 213 -1.65 7.54 14.56
N GLY A 214 -0.32 7.72 14.52
CA GLY A 214 0.34 8.88 13.92
C GLY A 214 0.06 8.99 12.43
N GLY A 215 -0.29 10.18 11.95
CA GLY A 215 -0.35 10.48 10.51
C GLY A 215 -1.61 10.10 9.74
N ARG A 216 -2.71 9.64 10.38
CA ARG A 216 -3.93 9.20 9.68
C ARG A 216 -5.17 10.11 9.83
N ARG A 217 -5.88 10.29 8.70
CA ARG A 217 -7.35 10.45 8.65
C ARG A 217 -8.00 9.06 8.63
N PRO A 218 -9.15 8.82 9.28
CA PRO A 218 -9.83 7.51 9.28
C PRO A 218 -10.16 7.05 7.85
N GLY A 219 -9.78 5.83 7.46
CA GLY A 219 -10.24 5.18 6.21
C GLY A 219 -9.17 4.81 5.16
N MET A 220 -7.89 5.08 5.38
CA MET A 220 -6.79 4.74 4.45
C MET A 220 -5.85 3.67 5.04
N SER A 221 -6.30 2.42 5.13
CA SER A 221 -5.48 1.29 5.56
C SER A 221 -5.56 0.11 4.59
N SER A 222 -4.41 -0.46 4.27
CA SER A 222 -4.19 -1.63 3.40
C SER A 222 -4.55 -2.95 4.04
N ALA A 223 -4.51 -3.01 5.36
CA ALA A 223 -5.14 -4.05 6.15
C ALA A 223 -6.44 -3.46 6.68
N GLY A 224 -7.58 -4.02 6.25
CA GLY A 224 -8.83 -3.54 6.79
C GLY A 224 -8.89 -3.79 8.30
N ALA A 225 -9.70 -3.00 9.01
CA ALA A 225 -9.66 -2.95 10.47
C ALA A 225 -9.87 -4.35 11.10
N PRO A 226 -8.95 -4.86 11.94
CA PRO A 226 -9.25 -5.87 12.96
C PRO A 226 -10.59 -5.68 13.65
N ARG A 227 -11.22 -6.78 14.06
CA ARG A 227 -12.33 -6.70 15.02
C ARG A 227 -11.79 -6.27 16.38
N ASP A 228 -12.56 -5.47 17.10
CA ASP A 228 -12.19 -4.90 18.41
C ASP A 228 -11.80 -5.97 19.45
N MET A 229 -12.33 -7.19 19.35
CA MET A 229 -12.00 -8.33 20.25
C MET A 229 -10.58 -8.88 20.11
N GLN A 230 -9.78 -8.38 19.17
CA GLN A 230 -8.38 -8.78 18.97
C GLN A 230 -7.40 -7.68 19.35
N HIS A 231 -7.89 -6.60 19.97
CA HIS A 231 -7.08 -5.48 20.42
C HIS A 231 -6.45 -5.79 21.79
N LEU A 232 -5.14 -5.66 21.89
CA LEU A 232 -4.41 -5.76 23.14
C LEU A 232 -3.84 -4.38 23.49
N SER A 233 -4.30 -3.81 24.60
CA SER A 233 -3.76 -2.55 25.14
C SER A 233 -2.46 -2.82 25.87
N LEU A 234 -1.43 -2.02 25.62
CA LEU A 234 -0.15 -2.11 26.32
C LEU A 234 0.01 -0.97 27.33
N GLU A 235 0.91 -1.17 28.29
CA GLU A 235 1.19 -0.19 29.35
C GLU A 235 1.81 1.12 28.84
N GLY A 236 1.77 2.16 29.67
CA GLY A 236 2.34 3.46 29.37
C GLY A 236 1.51 4.26 28.37
N ASP A 237 2.18 4.97 27.45
CA ASP A 237 1.57 5.81 26.43
C ASP A 237 1.55 5.16 25.03
N PHE A 238 1.91 3.88 24.92
CA PHE A 238 2.02 3.16 23.65
C PHE A 238 0.72 3.19 22.84
N ASP A 239 -0.42 3.06 23.50
CA ASP A 239 -1.75 3.13 22.90
C ASP A 239 -2.08 4.52 22.30
N ARG A 240 -1.32 5.58 22.60
CA ARG A 240 -1.43 6.87 21.91
C ARG A 240 -0.79 6.84 20.52
N HIS A 241 0.21 6.00 20.34
CA HIS A 241 1.01 5.90 19.12
C HIS A 241 0.58 4.74 18.24
N PHE A 242 0.20 3.61 18.83
CA PHE A 242 -0.16 2.41 18.11
C PHE A 242 -1.44 1.76 18.65
N ALA A 243 -2.04 0.90 17.84
CA ALA A 243 -3.03 -0.08 18.27
C ALA A 243 -2.50 -1.47 17.94
N LEU A 244 -2.32 -2.30 18.96
CA LEU A 244 -1.80 -3.66 18.81
C LEU A 244 -2.95 -4.66 18.66
N PHE A 245 -2.79 -5.57 17.70
CA PHE A 245 -3.72 -6.64 17.45
C PHE A 245 -3.02 -8.00 17.36
N CYS A 246 -3.58 -8.99 18.04
CA CYS A 246 -3.11 -10.37 18.00
C CYS A 246 -4.29 -11.37 17.99
N PRO A 247 -4.09 -12.60 17.48
CA PRO A 247 -5.04 -13.68 17.64
C PRO A 247 -5.32 -13.96 19.12
N GLN A 248 -6.56 -14.36 19.40
CA GLN A 248 -6.94 -14.80 20.73
C GLN A 248 -6.08 -15.99 21.16
N GLY A 249 -5.55 -15.97 22.38
CA GLY A 249 -4.65 -16.98 22.93
C GLY A 249 -3.16 -16.70 22.69
N TYR A 250 -2.80 -15.64 21.96
CA TYR A 250 -1.43 -15.22 21.70
C TYR A 250 -1.05 -13.92 22.43
N GLU A 251 -1.84 -13.50 23.42
CA GLU A 251 -1.64 -12.25 24.16
C GLU A 251 -0.31 -12.27 24.93
N ALA A 252 0.03 -13.41 25.56
CA ALA A 252 1.29 -13.57 26.28
C ALA A 252 2.51 -13.49 25.35
N ASP A 253 2.40 -14.07 24.15
CA ASP A 253 3.45 -14.00 23.13
C ASP A 253 3.63 -12.56 22.63
N ALA A 254 2.53 -11.83 22.45
CA ALA A 254 2.58 -10.42 22.08
C ALA A 254 3.27 -9.57 23.17
N LEU A 255 2.93 -9.77 24.46
CA LEU A 255 3.58 -9.07 25.57
C LEU A 255 5.10 -9.33 25.65
N TYR A 256 5.53 -10.55 25.33
CA TYR A 256 6.95 -10.87 25.28
C TYR A 256 7.68 -10.20 24.11
N LEU A 257 7.02 -10.05 22.96
CA LEU A 257 7.60 -9.40 21.80
C LEU A 257 7.69 -7.88 21.97
N PHE A 258 6.73 -7.27 22.66
CA PHE A 258 6.64 -5.83 22.90
C PHE A 258 7.06 -5.45 24.32
N THR A 259 8.30 -5.77 24.68
CA THR A 259 8.92 -5.27 25.92
C THR A 259 9.04 -3.74 25.90
N PRO A 260 9.15 -3.06 27.06
CA PRO A 260 9.20 -1.60 27.12
C PRO A 260 10.31 -0.96 26.26
N ASP A 261 11.47 -1.60 26.12
CA ASP A 261 12.56 -1.14 25.24
C ASP A 261 12.21 -1.23 23.76
N VAL A 262 11.44 -2.24 23.35
CA VAL A 262 10.93 -2.39 21.98
C VAL A 262 9.89 -1.31 21.71
N MET A 263 8.95 -1.12 22.64
CA MET A 263 7.88 -0.12 22.55
C MET A 263 8.46 1.28 22.33
N ALA A 264 9.45 1.69 23.14
CA ALA A 264 10.10 2.99 23.01
C ALA A 264 10.74 3.19 21.62
N ARG A 265 11.50 2.19 21.13
CA ARG A 265 12.13 2.27 19.80
C ARG A 265 11.12 2.36 18.66
N LEU A 266 10.02 1.62 18.74
CA LEU A 266 8.94 1.70 17.75
C LEU A 266 8.30 3.10 17.75
N ILE A 267 8.10 3.69 18.94
CA ILE A 267 7.59 5.06 19.09
C ILE A 267 8.54 6.09 18.48
N ASP A 268 9.85 5.89 18.60
CA ASP A 268 10.88 6.84 18.15
C ASP A 268 11.15 6.76 16.65
N HIS A 269 11.12 5.56 16.06
CA HIS A 269 11.58 5.33 14.68
C HIS A 269 10.51 4.82 13.71
N VAL A 270 9.37 4.29 14.20
CA VAL A 270 8.40 3.54 13.38
C VAL A 270 6.97 4.12 13.49
N ARG A 271 6.80 5.26 14.17
CA ARG A 271 5.48 5.85 14.54
C ARG A 271 4.49 6.04 13.38
N ASP A 272 4.97 6.24 12.16
CA ASP A 272 4.15 6.50 10.98
C ASP A 272 3.98 5.26 10.07
N LEU A 273 4.43 4.08 10.52
CA LEU A 273 4.39 2.83 9.79
C LEU A 273 3.51 1.81 10.53
N ASP A 274 2.58 1.19 9.81
CA ASP A 274 1.92 -0.02 10.29
C ASP A 274 2.92 -1.17 10.21
N VAL A 275 3.08 -1.96 11.28
CA VAL A 275 3.93 -3.15 11.31
C VAL A 275 3.04 -4.39 11.31
N GLU A 276 3.29 -5.31 10.39
CA GLU A 276 2.57 -6.58 10.33
C GLU A 276 3.56 -7.74 10.29
N ILE A 277 3.44 -8.63 11.26
CA ILE A 277 4.19 -9.87 11.36
C ILE A 277 3.23 -11.00 10.97
N VAL A 278 3.57 -11.76 9.93
CA VAL A 278 2.77 -12.91 9.46
C VAL A 278 3.70 -13.97 8.91
N ASP A 279 3.55 -15.20 9.38
CA ASP A 279 4.44 -16.30 9.02
C ASP A 279 5.90 -15.89 9.28
N ASP A 280 6.79 -16.04 8.31
CA ASP A 280 8.18 -15.63 8.36
C ASP A 280 8.42 -14.24 7.73
N TRP A 281 7.41 -13.37 7.75
CA TRP A 281 7.51 -12.00 7.23
C TRP A 281 7.25 -10.96 8.30
N MET A 282 8.05 -9.90 8.27
CA MET A 282 7.72 -8.62 8.88
C MET A 282 7.56 -7.58 7.77
N ILE A 283 6.43 -6.88 7.78
CA ILE A 283 6.07 -5.89 6.76
C ILE A 283 5.79 -4.57 7.45
N LEU A 284 6.61 -3.56 7.19
CA LEU A 284 6.39 -2.18 7.60
C LEU A 284 5.69 -1.48 6.44
N SER A 285 4.55 -0.83 6.66
CA SER A 285 3.76 -0.27 5.57
C SER A 285 3.15 1.09 5.89
N THR A 286 2.96 1.89 4.86
CA THR A 286 2.34 3.21 4.94
C THR A 286 1.36 3.40 3.79
N PRO A 287 0.31 4.23 3.95
CA PRO A 287 -0.59 4.60 2.85
C PRO A 287 0.06 5.55 1.83
N ARG A 288 1.24 6.09 2.12
CA ARG A 288 2.03 6.93 1.20
C ARG A 288 3.03 6.09 0.42
N ASP A 289 3.55 6.65 -0.66
CA ASP A 289 4.64 5.99 -1.39
C ASP A 289 5.90 6.03 -0.53
N LEU A 290 6.61 4.90 -0.47
CA LEU A 290 7.83 4.75 0.30
C LEU A 290 9.07 4.92 -0.58
N VAL A 291 8.98 4.56 -1.87
CA VAL A 291 10.11 4.64 -2.80
C VAL A 291 10.15 6.01 -3.48
N THR A 292 10.96 6.90 -2.92
CA THR A 292 11.10 8.30 -3.36
C THR A 292 12.53 8.63 -3.79
N THR A 293 12.74 9.85 -4.29
CA THR A 293 14.07 10.39 -4.59
C THR A 293 14.59 11.33 -3.52
N ASP A 294 13.94 11.40 -2.36
CA ASP A 294 14.37 12.24 -1.24
C ASP A 294 15.32 11.44 -0.33
N PRO A 295 16.59 11.84 -0.18
CA PRO A 295 17.52 11.17 0.73
C PRO A 295 17.03 11.08 2.19
N ALA A 296 16.23 12.05 2.65
CA ALA A 296 15.71 12.04 4.02
C ALA A 296 14.73 10.88 4.27
N ASP A 297 13.92 10.53 3.27
CA ASP A 297 13.01 9.39 3.35
C ASP A 297 13.80 8.08 3.51
N TRP A 298 14.91 7.93 2.78
CA TRP A 298 15.77 6.74 2.88
C TRP A 298 16.50 6.64 4.23
N ALA A 299 16.91 7.77 4.80
CA ALA A 299 17.47 7.79 6.15
C ALA A 299 16.42 7.38 7.20
N ALA A 300 15.17 7.83 7.06
CA ALA A 300 14.07 7.42 7.94
C ALA A 300 13.75 5.92 7.79
N ILE A 301 13.74 5.40 6.56
CA ILE A 301 13.55 3.96 6.30
C ILE A 301 14.68 3.15 6.95
N ALA A 302 15.93 3.56 6.79
CA ALA A 302 17.07 2.89 7.39
C ALA A 302 16.98 2.84 8.91
N ALA A 303 16.63 3.97 9.55
CA ALA A 303 16.43 4.04 10.99
C ALA A 303 15.27 3.14 11.47
N ALA A 304 14.16 3.11 10.73
CA ALA A 304 13.01 2.25 11.05
C ALA A 304 13.35 0.76 10.92
N VAL A 305 14.07 0.38 9.86
CA VAL A 305 14.54 -1.00 9.64
C VAL A 305 15.53 -1.41 10.71
N ASP A 306 16.51 -0.57 11.03
CA ASP A 306 17.48 -0.84 12.10
C ASP A 306 16.81 -1.03 13.47
N ALA A 307 15.79 -0.23 13.77
CA ALA A 307 15.04 -0.35 15.01
C ALA A 307 14.33 -1.70 15.16
N VAL A 308 13.90 -2.33 14.06
CA VAL A 308 13.25 -3.64 14.09
C VAL A 308 14.22 -4.81 13.90
N ASP A 309 15.29 -4.65 13.11
CA ASP A 309 16.25 -5.71 12.78
C ASP A 309 16.95 -6.27 14.03
N ASP A 310 17.41 -5.38 14.92
CA ASP A 310 17.97 -5.73 16.23
C ASP A 310 17.03 -6.60 17.09
N ARG A 311 15.72 -6.48 16.87
CA ARG A 311 14.70 -7.16 17.67
C ARG A 311 14.35 -8.51 17.08
N VAL A 312 14.32 -8.63 15.76
CA VAL A 312 14.10 -9.89 15.03
C VAL A 312 15.05 -10.97 15.51
N GLU A 313 16.34 -10.66 15.69
CA GLU A 313 17.33 -11.61 16.18
C GLU A 313 17.03 -12.09 17.62
N ARG A 314 16.63 -11.17 18.51
CA ARG A 314 16.27 -11.52 19.89
C ARG A 314 15.01 -12.36 19.96
N TRP A 315 14.00 -12.05 19.12
CA TRP A 315 12.77 -12.82 19.05
C TRP A 315 12.98 -14.22 18.49
N ALA A 316 13.90 -14.37 17.52
CA ALA A 316 14.31 -15.65 16.98
C ALA A 316 14.94 -16.54 18.06
N ALA A 317 15.92 -15.99 18.78
CA ALA A 317 16.59 -16.69 19.86
C ALA A 317 15.61 -17.11 20.97
N TRP A 318 14.68 -16.23 21.36
CA TRP A 318 13.64 -16.58 22.32
C TRP A 318 12.78 -17.75 21.86
N ARG A 319 12.30 -17.74 20.61
CA ARG A 319 11.46 -18.83 20.11
C ARG A 319 12.20 -20.17 20.15
N GLU A 320 13.47 -20.21 19.75
CA GLU A 320 14.25 -21.44 19.74
C GLU A 320 14.39 -22.06 21.14
N THR A 321 14.38 -21.23 22.20
CA THR A 321 14.41 -21.71 23.59
C THR A 321 13.08 -22.26 24.11
N ARG A 322 11.99 -22.11 23.35
CA ARG A 322 10.65 -22.57 23.75
C ARG A 322 10.31 -23.85 22.96
N PRO A 323 10.19 -25.03 23.59
CA PRO A 323 9.75 -26.23 22.88
C PRO A 323 8.35 -25.98 22.34
N VAL A 324 8.21 -25.94 21.02
CA VAL A 324 6.93 -25.80 20.33
C VAL A 324 6.13 -27.04 20.69
N SER A 325 5.02 -26.89 21.43
CA SER A 325 4.15 -28.03 21.69
C SER A 325 3.60 -28.55 20.35
N GLU A 326 3.31 -29.84 20.26
CA GLU A 326 2.71 -30.42 19.05
C GLU A 326 1.39 -29.70 18.69
N ALA A 327 0.67 -29.17 19.69
CA ALA A 327 -0.49 -28.31 19.52
C ALA A 327 -0.16 -26.93 18.90
N ASP A 328 0.99 -26.32 19.24
CA ASP A 328 1.46 -25.05 18.65
C ASP A 328 2.01 -25.24 17.23
N ALA A 329 2.64 -26.38 16.95
CA ALA A 329 3.08 -26.76 15.61
C ALA A 329 1.90 -27.11 14.71
N ILE A 330 0.87 -27.77 15.25
CA ILE A 330 -0.41 -28.02 14.59
C ILE A 330 -1.22 -26.72 14.45
N ALA A 331 -1.17 -25.79 15.41
CA ALA A 331 -1.74 -24.45 15.29
C ALA A 331 -1.04 -23.68 14.17
N ALA A 332 0.30 -23.63 14.15
CA ALA A 332 1.07 -22.98 13.09
C ALA A 332 0.86 -23.63 11.70
N ARG A 333 0.71 -24.96 11.63
CA ARG A 333 0.36 -25.69 10.38
C ARG A 333 -1.12 -25.57 9.98
N SER A 334 -2.03 -25.43 10.94
CA SER A 334 -3.47 -25.22 10.69
C SER A 334 -3.82 -23.75 10.42
N VAL A 335 -2.96 -22.81 10.83
CA VAL A 335 -2.95 -21.38 10.44
C VAL A 335 -2.73 -21.20 8.94
N ALA A 336 -2.23 -22.23 8.23
CA ALA A 336 -2.05 -22.25 6.77
C ALA A 336 -3.34 -22.50 5.95
N THR A 337 -4.48 -22.81 6.57
CA THR A 337 -5.78 -23.05 5.88
C THR A 337 -6.85 -22.05 6.40
N PRO A 338 -7.58 -21.35 5.51
CA PRO A 338 -7.97 -19.95 5.70
C PRO A 338 -9.15 -19.78 6.66
N GLY A 339 -8.94 -19.20 7.85
CA GLY A 339 -10.05 -19.12 8.81
C GLY A 339 -10.00 -18.12 9.97
N ARG A 340 -8.90 -17.42 10.28
CA ARG A 340 -8.91 -16.35 11.29
C ARG A 340 -8.01 -15.18 10.88
N ARG A 341 -8.55 -14.36 9.97
CA ARG A 341 -8.01 -13.04 9.62
C ARG A 341 -8.96 -11.96 10.15
N LEU A 342 -8.37 -10.82 10.50
CA LEU A 342 -9.01 -9.58 10.91
C LEU A 342 -10.20 -9.23 9.98
N LYS A 343 -11.41 -9.07 10.52
CA LYS A 343 -12.62 -8.77 9.70
C LYS A 343 -12.83 -7.27 9.57
N THR A 344 -12.95 -6.78 8.34
CA THR A 344 -12.74 -5.37 8.00
C THR A 344 -14.03 -4.58 7.69
N ARG A 345 -13.99 -3.23 7.79
CA ARG A 345 -15.09 -2.32 7.42
C ARG A 345 -14.95 -1.82 5.96
N PRO A 346 -16.07 -1.54 5.25
CA PRO A 346 -16.03 -0.99 3.89
C PRO A 346 -15.55 0.47 3.87
N SER A 347 -14.80 0.83 2.83
CA SER A 347 -14.32 2.21 2.59
C SER A 347 -15.46 3.18 2.23
N VAL A 348 -15.31 4.47 2.58
CA VAL A 348 -16.24 5.56 2.19
C VAL A 348 -16.41 5.64 0.68
N ASP A 349 -15.36 5.34 -0.09
CA ASP A 349 -15.41 5.34 -1.55
C ASP A 349 -16.40 4.26 -2.08
N ASN A 350 -16.54 3.12 -1.40
CA ASN A 350 -17.52 2.09 -1.77
C ASN A 350 -18.96 2.53 -1.48
N ILE A 351 -19.17 3.35 -0.44
CA ILE A 351 -20.48 3.91 -0.11
C ILE A 351 -20.90 4.87 -1.22
N LEU A 352 -20.00 5.78 -1.64
CA LEU A 352 -20.29 6.74 -2.71
C LEU A 352 -20.54 6.06 -4.06
N ILE A 353 -19.72 5.07 -4.44
CA ILE A 353 -19.89 4.32 -5.70
C ILE A 353 -21.20 3.53 -5.67
N SER A 354 -21.49 2.79 -4.60
CA SER A 354 -22.73 2.04 -4.45
C SER A 354 -23.96 2.95 -4.44
N CYS A 355 -23.90 4.10 -3.77
CA CYS A 355 -24.96 5.10 -3.80
C CYS A 355 -25.17 5.66 -5.21
N SER A 356 -24.11 5.94 -5.97
CA SER A 356 -24.23 6.45 -7.35
C SER A 356 -24.81 5.41 -8.33
N LEU A 357 -24.42 4.14 -8.21
CA LEU A 357 -25.00 3.03 -8.99
C LEU A 357 -26.46 2.77 -8.61
N GLY A 358 -26.78 2.83 -7.32
CA GLY A 358 -28.16 2.70 -6.83
C GLY A 358 -29.05 3.83 -7.31
N LEU A 359 -28.56 5.09 -7.26
CA LEU A 359 -29.28 6.25 -7.76
C LEU A 359 -29.48 6.17 -9.28
N PHE A 360 -28.46 5.72 -10.03
CA PHE A 360 -28.56 5.51 -11.47
C PHE A 360 -29.60 4.43 -11.83
N ALA A 361 -29.65 3.33 -11.09
CA ALA A 361 -30.65 2.28 -11.26
C ALA A 361 -32.07 2.78 -10.93
N VAL A 362 -32.23 3.58 -9.86
CA VAL A 362 -33.53 4.20 -9.52
C VAL A 362 -33.96 5.20 -10.61
N CYS A 363 -33.05 6.03 -11.12
CA CYS A 363 -33.34 6.94 -12.22
C CYS A 363 -33.70 6.19 -13.51
N LEU A 364 -33.03 5.08 -13.83
CA LEU A 364 -33.39 4.23 -14.97
C LEU A 364 -34.77 3.59 -14.78
N VAL A 365 -35.09 3.10 -13.59
CA VAL A 365 -36.41 2.55 -13.31
C VAL A 365 -37.46 3.66 -13.42
N VAL A 366 -37.25 4.83 -12.84
CA VAL A 366 -38.22 5.96 -12.95
C VAL A 366 -38.36 6.46 -14.40
N ALA A 367 -37.30 6.40 -15.21
CA ALA A 367 -37.32 6.81 -16.61
C ALA A 367 -37.92 5.76 -17.57
N PHE A 368 -37.83 4.47 -17.23
CA PHE A 368 -38.35 3.35 -18.05
C PHE A 368 -39.65 2.73 -17.51
N TRP A 369 -40.11 3.14 -16.33
CA TRP A 369 -41.42 2.79 -15.77
C TRP A 369 -42.43 3.90 -16.09
N ARG A 370 -42.59 4.18 -17.38
CA ARG A 370 -43.79 4.77 -17.98
C ARG A 370 -44.00 4.19 -19.37
#